data_AF-A0A3D4JQP2-F1
#
_entry.id   AF-A0A3D4JQP2-F1
#
_cell.length_a   1.000
_cell.length_b   1.000
_cell.length_c   1.000
_cell.angle_alpha   90.00
_cell.angle_beta   90.00
_cell.angle_gamma   90.00
#
_symmetry.space_group_name_H-M   'P 1'
#
loop_
_entity.id
_entity.type
_entity.pdbx_description
1 polymer ?
#
loop_
_entity_poly.entity_id
_entity_poly.type
_entity_poly.pdbx_seq_one_letter_code
_entity_poly.pdbx_strand_id
1 'polypeptide(L)'
;MKKIIISVVALFGIFNAKAQENTNNEQPKKLTFDEANLVSSYYKQDGNNSAVTGGIGSEKLTDVSNTIDVTMVKYDKKDRKNKFNVSVGIDHYTSASSDMIDLKANSSASHADNRIYPALSWSRENTEKGTTLMAGVSTSFEFDYASYGANIGFSQKTANRMGEFTAKFQAYLDQVKLIAPIE
;
A
#
# COMPACT_ATOMS: atom_id res chain seq x y z
N MET A 1 -24.20 -19.18 16.17
CA MET A 1 -22.93 -18.82 15.51
C MET A 1 -21.93 -18.46 16.61
N LYS A 2 -20.81 -19.20 16.74
CA LYS A 2 -19.84 -18.98 17.82
C LYS A 2 -19.04 -17.70 17.53
N LYS A 3 -19.15 -16.69 18.39
CA LYS A 3 -18.34 -15.46 18.29
C LYS A 3 -16.94 -15.76 18.84
N ILE A 4 -15.93 -15.67 17.98
CA ILE A 4 -14.53 -15.74 18.39
C ILE A 4 -14.10 -14.30 18.73
N ILE A 5 -13.91 -14.02 20.02
CA ILE A 5 -13.42 -12.72 20.50
C ILE A 5 -11.93 -12.89 20.79
N ILE A 6 -11.08 -12.45 19.85
CA ILE A 6 -9.64 -12.41 20.07
C ILE A 6 -9.34 -11.13 20.83
N SER A 7 -9.04 -11.28 22.13
CA SER A 7 -8.70 -10.15 23.00
C SER A 7 -7.42 -9.47 22.51
N VAL A 8 -7.41 -8.14 22.51
CA VAL A 8 -6.27 -7.28 22.12
C VAL A 8 -4.97 -7.68 22.82
N VAL A 9 -5.05 -8.24 24.02
CA VAL A 9 -3.91 -8.78 24.80
C VAL A 9 -3.24 -9.97 24.10
N ALA A 10 -4.01 -10.84 23.41
CA ALA A 10 -3.47 -11.96 22.66
C ALA A 10 -2.71 -11.51 21.39
N LEU A 11 -3.12 -10.38 20.78
CA LEU A 11 -2.39 -9.72 19.69
C LEU A 11 -1.05 -9.13 20.18
N PHE A 12 -1.03 -8.53 21.38
CA PHE A 12 0.21 -8.00 21.98
C PHE A 12 1.20 -9.10 22.43
N GLY A 13 0.74 -10.31 22.72
CA GLY A 13 1.60 -11.44 23.10
C GLY A 13 2.57 -11.89 21.99
N ILE A 14 2.25 -11.62 20.73
CA ILE A 14 3.06 -12.03 19.56
C ILE A 14 4.34 -11.17 19.41
N PHE A 15 4.40 -9.98 20.03
CA PHE A 15 5.56 -9.08 19.96
C PHE A 15 6.76 -9.50 20.83
N ASN A 16 6.65 -10.59 21.62
CA ASN A 16 7.76 -11.10 22.43
C ASN A 16 8.58 -12.20 21.74
N ALA A 17 8.38 -12.43 20.44
CA ALA A 17 9.22 -13.35 19.67
C ALA A 17 10.63 -12.77 19.54
N LYS A 18 11.58 -13.30 20.31
CA LYS A 18 13.00 -13.01 20.12
C LYS A 18 13.49 -13.77 18.89
N ALA A 19 13.90 -13.03 17.86
CA ALA A 19 14.64 -13.60 16.74
C ALA A 19 16.00 -14.12 17.23
N GLN A 20 16.43 -15.29 16.75
CA GLN A 20 17.79 -15.77 16.96
C GLN A 20 18.75 -14.90 16.15
N GLU A 21 19.71 -14.23 16.80
CA GLU A 21 20.83 -13.58 16.13
C GLU A 21 21.74 -14.67 15.55
N ASN A 22 21.59 -14.94 14.25
CA ASN A 22 22.56 -15.73 13.52
C ASN A 22 23.85 -14.92 13.37
N THR A 23 24.92 -15.34 14.03
CA THR A 23 26.27 -14.74 13.97
C THR A 23 26.99 -14.99 12.62
N ASN A 24 26.28 -15.50 11.61
CA ASN A 24 26.83 -15.72 10.29
C ASN A 24 26.80 -14.42 9.48
N ASN A 25 27.96 -13.79 9.31
CA ASN A 25 28.17 -12.59 8.48
C ASN A 25 28.04 -12.85 6.97
N GLU A 26 27.58 -14.02 6.55
CA GLU A 26 27.40 -14.35 5.13
C GLU A 26 26.07 -13.79 4.60
N GLN A 27 26.16 -13.12 3.46
CA GLN A 27 24.98 -12.56 2.80
C GLN A 27 23.99 -13.68 2.40
N PRO A 28 22.68 -13.51 2.66
CA PRO A 28 21.71 -14.56 2.40
C PRO A 28 21.56 -14.83 0.89
N LYS A 29 22.12 -15.95 0.43
CA LYS A 29 21.98 -16.43 -0.96
C LYS A 29 20.60 -17.05 -1.24
N LYS A 30 19.91 -17.48 -0.18
CA LYS A 30 18.51 -17.92 -0.22
C LYS A 30 17.61 -16.71 0.02
N LEU A 31 16.33 -16.83 -0.37
CA LEU A 31 15.34 -15.82 -0.04
C LEU A 31 15.11 -15.86 1.47
N THR A 32 15.41 -14.76 2.13
CA THR A 32 15.37 -14.63 3.60
C THR A 32 14.42 -13.50 3.96
N PHE A 33 13.67 -13.71 5.03
CA PHE A 33 12.83 -12.66 5.63
C PHE A 33 13.71 -11.55 6.20
N ASP A 34 13.40 -10.30 5.84
CA ASP A 34 14.11 -9.11 6.33
C ASP A 34 13.29 -8.47 7.45
N GLU A 35 12.08 -8.01 7.11
CA GLU A 35 11.19 -7.32 8.05
C GLU A 35 9.73 -7.48 7.64
N ALA A 36 8.84 -7.31 8.62
CA ALA A 36 7.41 -7.12 8.41
C ALA A 36 6.97 -5.88 9.19
N ASN A 37 6.27 -4.98 8.52
CA ASN A 37 5.76 -3.76 9.10
C ASN A 37 4.22 -3.80 9.10
N LEU A 38 3.63 -3.36 10.20
CA LEU A 38 2.21 -3.03 10.29
C LEU A 38 2.09 -1.52 10.37
N VAL A 39 1.51 -0.91 9.34
CA VAL A 39 1.34 0.53 9.21
C VAL A 39 -0.14 0.85 9.36
N SER A 40 -0.48 1.70 10.33
CA SER A 40 -1.84 2.21 10.51
C SER A 40 -1.85 3.72 10.34
N SER A 41 -2.78 4.25 9.56
CA SER A 41 -2.97 5.69 9.39
C SER A 41 -4.42 6.09 9.59
N TYR A 42 -4.59 7.33 10.06
CA TYR A 42 -5.87 7.97 10.26
C TYR A 42 -5.83 9.34 9.60
N TYR A 43 -6.78 9.60 8.72
CA TYR A 43 -6.95 10.88 8.07
C TYR A 43 -8.36 11.40 8.31
N LYS A 44 -8.47 12.70 8.58
CA LYS A 44 -9.74 13.38 8.73
C LYS A 44 -9.67 14.74 8.08
N GLN A 45 -10.68 15.03 7.27
CA GLN A 45 -10.89 16.32 6.63
C GLN A 45 -12.29 16.81 6.98
N ASP A 46 -12.42 18.12 7.12
CA ASP A 46 -13.68 18.82 7.34
C ASP A 46 -13.60 20.19 6.67
N GLY A 47 -14.73 20.69 6.17
CA GLY A 47 -14.79 21.89 5.35
C GLY A 47 -16.08 22.00 4.54
N ASN A 48 -16.24 23.09 3.79
CA ASN A 48 -17.47 23.40 3.05
C ASN A 48 -17.22 23.84 1.60
N ASN A 49 -16.06 23.49 1.03
CA ASN A 49 -15.66 23.86 -0.34
C ASN A 49 -15.62 22.64 -1.28
N SER A 50 -16.63 21.77 -1.21
CA SER A 50 -16.65 20.51 -1.95
C SER A 50 -16.38 20.67 -3.45
N ALA A 51 -15.36 19.95 -3.94
CA ALA A 51 -14.93 19.99 -5.35
C ALA A 51 -15.98 19.40 -6.31
N VAL A 52 -16.77 18.43 -5.87
CA VAL A 52 -17.74 17.71 -6.72
C VAL A 52 -18.98 18.57 -7.03
N THR A 53 -19.28 19.55 -6.18
CA THR A 53 -20.41 20.48 -6.31
C THR A 53 -19.97 21.87 -6.78
N GLY A 54 -18.75 22.01 -7.32
CA GLY A 54 -18.25 23.30 -7.81
C GLY A 54 -17.91 24.30 -6.70
N GLY A 55 -17.52 23.81 -5.52
CA GLY A 55 -17.03 24.63 -4.40
C GLY A 55 -18.06 24.92 -3.30
N ILE A 56 -19.24 24.27 -3.33
CA ILE A 56 -20.31 24.50 -2.35
C ILE A 56 -20.74 23.17 -1.72
N GLY A 57 -20.44 22.94 -0.45
CA GLY A 57 -20.91 21.75 0.27
C GLY A 57 -19.81 21.06 1.07
N SER A 58 -20.19 20.05 1.87
CA SER A 58 -19.30 19.44 2.85
C SER A 58 -18.13 18.68 2.21
N GLU A 59 -16.93 18.89 2.76
CA GLU A 59 -15.68 18.17 2.44
C GLU A 59 -15.35 17.10 3.48
N LYS A 60 -16.34 16.72 4.31
CA LYS A 60 -16.11 15.80 5.43
C LYS A 60 -15.69 14.44 4.92
N LEU A 61 -14.47 14.05 5.28
CA LEU A 61 -13.88 12.76 4.95
C LEU A 61 -13.19 12.20 6.18
N THR A 62 -13.31 10.90 6.40
CA THR A 62 -12.54 10.18 7.42
C THR A 62 -12.07 8.88 6.83
N ASP A 63 -10.79 8.59 6.96
CA ASP A 63 -10.17 7.38 6.43
C ASP A 63 -9.32 6.72 7.53
N VAL A 64 -9.52 5.41 7.67
CA VAL A 64 -8.76 4.53 8.55
C VAL A 64 -8.11 3.46 7.68
N SER A 65 -6.79 3.49 7.61
CA SER A 65 -6.00 2.63 6.75
C SER A 65 -5.11 1.72 7.56
N ASN A 66 -5.01 0.45 7.17
CA ASN A 66 -4.07 -0.51 7.73
C ASN A 66 -3.38 -1.28 6.59
N THR A 67 -2.06 -1.27 6.60
CA THR A 67 -1.23 -1.99 5.63
C THR A 67 -0.26 -2.93 6.34
N ILE A 68 -0.15 -4.16 5.81
CA ILE A 68 0.91 -5.08 6.17
C ILE A 68 1.91 -5.11 5.01
N ASP A 69 3.16 -4.79 5.31
CA ASP A 69 4.28 -4.84 4.38
C ASP A 69 5.25 -5.93 4.80
N VAL A 70 5.59 -6.84 3.90
CA VAL A 70 6.58 -7.89 4.14
C VAL A 70 7.71 -7.74 3.15
N THR A 71 8.93 -7.59 3.67
CA THR A 71 10.15 -7.46 2.87
C THR A 71 10.98 -8.73 2.99
N MET A 72 11.34 -9.29 1.83
CA MET A 72 12.21 -10.45 1.68
C MET A 72 13.45 -10.03 0.88
N VAL A 73 14.61 -10.53 1.27
CA VAL A 73 15.88 -10.22 0.62
C VAL A 73 16.58 -11.47 0.10
N LYS A 74 17.29 -11.31 -1.01
CA LYS A 74 18.11 -12.36 -1.60
C LYS A 74 19.31 -11.77 -2.32
N TYR A 75 20.49 -12.32 -2.06
CA TYR A 75 21.68 -12.03 -2.84
C TYR A 75 21.79 -12.98 -4.02
N ASP A 76 22.08 -12.43 -5.20
CA ASP A 76 22.34 -13.26 -6.38
C ASP A 76 23.81 -13.67 -6.49
N LYS A 77 24.15 -14.46 -7.51
CA LYS A 77 25.52 -14.97 -7.73
C LYS A 77 26.57 -13.87 -7.97
N LYS A 78 26.14 -12.63 -8.22
CA LYS A 78 27.01 -11.45 -8.43
C LYS A 78 26.95 -10.50 -7.23
N ASP A 79 26.53 -11.00 -6.06
CA ASP A 79 26.39 -10.26 -4.80
C ASP A 79 25.50 -9.01 -4.90
N ARG A 80 24.54 -8.99 -5.83
CA ARG A 80 23.56 -7.91 -5.94
C ARG A 80 22.38 -8.20 -4.99
N LYS A 81 22.01 -7.21 -4.18
CA LYS A 81 20.92 -7.31 -3.22
C LYS A 81 19.58 -7.17 -3.94
N ASN A 82 18.80 -8.24 -3.97
CA ASN A 82 17.43 -8.22 -4.47
C ASN A 82 16.49 -8.07 -3.26
N LYS A 83 15.65 -7.04 -3.28
CA LYS A 83 14.57 -6.85 -2.31
C LYS A 83 13.24 -7.14 -2.99
N PHE A 84 12.40 -7.93 -2.35
CA PHE A 84 11.03 -8.21 -2.76
C PHE A 84 10.14 -7.71 -1.64
N ASN A 85 9.20 -6.85 -1.95
CA ASN A 85 8.27 -6.31 -0.98
C ASN A 85 6.84 -6.64 -1.45
N VAL A 86 6.09 -7.27 -0.56
CA VAL A 86 4.69 -7.62 -0.74
C VAL A 86 3.91 -6.80 0.26
N SER A 87 2.94 -6.03 -0.22
CA SER A 87 2.07 -5.23 0.64
C SER A 87 0.62 -5.57 0.39
N VAL A 88 -0.17 -5.54 1.46
CA VAL A 88 -1.64 -5.62 1.37
C VAL A 88 -2.19 -4.60 2.34
N GLY A 89 -2.87 -3.60 1.79
CA GLY A 89 -3.59 -2.60 2.56
C GLY A 89 -5.10 -2.76 2.47
N ILE A 90 -5.77 -2.40 3.57
CA ILE A 90 -7.21 -2.28 3.67
C ILE A 90 -7.52 -0.94 4.29
N ASP A 91 -8.29 -0.12 3.58
CA ASP A 91 -8.77 1.17 4.06
C ASP A 91 -10.28 1.11 4.26
N HIS A 92 -10.74 1.82 5.27
CA HIS A 92 -12.14 2.10 5.48
C HIS A 92 -12.31 3.60 5.50
N TYR A 93 -12.94 4.15 4.46
CA TYR A 93 -13.13 5.59 4.34
C TYR A 93 -14.60 5.94 4.21
N THR A 94 -14.95 7.10 4.76
CA THR A 94 -16.26 7.73 4.69
C THR A 94 -16.09 9.10 4.06
N SER A 95 -16.95 9.45 3.11
CA SER A 95 -16.87 10.74 2.41
C SER A 95 -18.26 11.32 2.16
N ALA A 96 -18.43 12.61 2.48
CA ALA A 96 -19.66 13.34 2.21
C ALA A 96 -19.90 13.60 0.71
N SER A 97 -18.85 13.61 -0.11
CA SER A 97 -18.95 13.85 -1.57
C SER A 97 -19.25 12.60 -2.37
N SER A 98 -18.80 11.43 -1.92
CA SER A 98 -19.12 10.14 -2.56
C SER A 98 -20.62 9.85 -2.53
N ASP A 99 -21.30 10.26 -1.45
CA ASP A 99 -22.74 10.12 -1.26
C ASP A 99 -23.57 10.95 -2.25
N MET A 100 -23.01 12.04 -2.80
CA MET A 100 -23.68 12.86 -3.82
C MET A 100 -23.46 12.38 -5.26
N ILE A 101 -22.51 11.47 -5.49
CA ILE A 101 -22.20 10.92 -6.82
C ILE A 101 -22.99 9.64 -7.08
N ASP A 102 -23.28 8.85 -6.04
CA ASP A 102 -24.15 7.67 -6.17
C ASP A 102 -25.63 8.09 -6.18
N LEU A 103 -26.25 8.05 -7.36
CA LEU A 103 -27.66 8.38 -7.57
C LEU A 103 -28.64 7.41 -6.85
N LYS A 104 -28.14 6.31 -6.26
CA LYS A 104 -28.93 5.41 -5.38
C LYS A 104 -28.77 5.72 -3.88
N ALA A 105 -27.86 6.58 -3.48
CA ALA A 105 -27.48 6.77 -2.08
C ALA A 105 -28.30 7.81 -1.29
N ASN A 106 -29.44 8.29 -1.82
CA ASN A 106 -30.33 9.17 -1.03
C ASN A 106 -30.96 8.48 0.20
N SER A 107 -30.76 7.18 0.38
CA SER A 107 -30.90 6.54 1.69
C SER A 107 -30.13 5.22 1.76
N SER A 108 -29.07 5.22 2.57
CA SER A 108 -28.39 4.04 3.15
C SER A 108 -27.24 3.39 2.36
N ALA A 109 -26.19 3.05 3.14
CA ALA A 109 -25.03 2.19 2.85
C ALA A 109 -23.84 2.73 2.03
N SER A 110 -23.95 3.83 1.27
CA SER A 110 -22.79 4.41 0.55
C SER A 110 -21.93 5.39 1.37
N HIS A 111 -22.21 5.54 2.67
CA HIS A 111 -21.47 6.44 3.55
C HIS A 111 -20.04 5.97 3.88
N ALA A 112 -19.72 4.70 3.59
CA ALA A 112 -18.42 4.11 3.89
C ALA A 112 -18.07 3.05 2.84
N ASP A 113 -16.87 3.11 2.26
CA ASP A 113 -16.36 2.06 1.36
C ASP A 113 -15.07 1.47 1.92
N ASN A 114 -14.84 0.20 1.57
CA ASN A 114 -13.62 -0.52 1.87
C ASN A 114 -12.77 -0.62 0.62
N ARG A 115 -11.55 -0.14 0.71
CA ARG A 115 -10.55 -0.28 -0.35
C ARG A 115 -9.58 -1.38 0.01
N ILE A 116 -9.33 -2.32 -0.89
CA ILE A 116 -8.25 -3.30 -0.76
C ILE A 116 -7.24 -3.12 -1.88
N TYR A 117 -5.96 -2.99 -1.53
CA TYR A 117 -4.91 -2.66 -2.49
C TYR A 117 -3.64 -3.47 -2.24
N PRO A 118 -3.55 -4.69 -2.80
CA PRO A 118 -2.32 -5.45 -2.75
C PRO A 118 -1.32 -4.90 -3.77
N ALA A 119 -0.04 -4.91 -3.40
CA ALA A 119 1.05 -4.58 -4.30
C ALA A 119 2.24 -5.53 -4.13
N LEU A 120 3.01 -5.65 -5.21
CA LEU A 120 4.26 -6.38 -5.25
C LEU A 120 5.30 -5.50 -5.90
N SER A 121 6.43 -5.29 -5.21
CA SER A 121 7.56 -4.57 -5.74
C SER A 121 8.84 -5.37 -5.62
N TRP A 122 9.75 -5.12 -6.55
CA TRP A 122 11.07 -5.71 -6.60
C TRP A 122 12.10 -4.63 -6.89
N SER A 123 13.22 -4.69 -6.19
CA SER A 123 14.40 -3.91 -6.53
C SER A 123 15.66 -4.77 -6.51
N ARG A 124 16.63 -4.42 -7.36
CA ARG A 124 17.96 -5.01 -7.37
C ARG A 124 18.99 -3.90 -7.30
N GLU A 125 19.68 -3.84 -6.16
CA GLU A 125 20.80 -2.95 -5.93
C GLU A 125 22.12 -3.66 -6.23
N ASN A 126 22.96 -3.03 -7.03
CA ASN A 126 24.37 -3.38 -7.18
C ASN A 126 25.20 -2.42 -6.34
N THR A 127 25.67 -2.88 -5.19
CA THR A 127 26.44 -2.07 -4.23
C THR A 127 27.78 -1.60 -4.78
N GLU A 128 28.42 -2.38 -5.67
CA GLU A 128 29.69 -1.98 -6.30
C GLU A 128 29.49 -0.79 -7.23
N LYS A 129 28.46 -0.86 -8.09
CA LYS A 129 28.17 0.17 -9.11
C LYS A 129 27.28 1.30 -8.61
N GLY A 130 26.67 1.14 -7.43
CA GLY A 130 25.69 2.07 -6.88
C GLY A 130 24.42 2.19 -7.72
N THR A 131 24.10 1.18 -8.55
CA THR A 131 22.90 1.17 -9.40
C THR A 131 21.78 0.38 -8.76
N THR A 132 20.54 0.84 -8.92
CA THR A 132 19.34 0.11 -8.48
C THR A 132 18.34 0.05 -9.63
N LEU A 133 17.87 -1.15 -9.94
CA LEU A 133 16.72 -1.36 -10.82
C LEU A 133 15.49 -1.64 -9.98
N MET A 134 14.34 -1.12 -10.39
CA MET A 134 13.07 -1.25 -9.70
C MET A 134 11.98 -1.67 -10.68
N ALA A 135 11.07 -2.51 -10.22
CA ALA A 135 9.81 -2.77 -10.89
C ALA A 135 8.74 -3.10 -9.86
N GLY A 136 7.48 -2.87 -10.19
CA GLY A 136 6.37 -3.25 -9.33
C GLY A 136 5.04 -3.24 -10.03
N VAL A 137 4.08 -3.92 -9.43
CA VAL A 137 2.68 -3.96 -9.84
C VAL A 137 1.82 -3.73 -8.60
N SER A 138 0.69 -3.08 -8.79
CA SER A 138 -0.29 -2.84 -7.73
C SER A 138 -1.69 -2.99 -8.29
N THR A 139 -2.62 -3.36 -7.44
CA THR A 139 -4.04 -3.31 -7.75
C THR A 139 -4.77 -2.59 -6.64
N SER A 140 -5.91 -1.99 -6.95
CA SER A 140 -6.76 -1.31 -5.98
C SER A 140 -8.20 -1.62 -6.33
N PHE A 141 -8.96 -2.11 -5.36
CA PHE A 141 -10.36 -2.46 -5.53
C PHE A 141 -11.20 -1.77 -4.46
N GLU A 142 -12.28 -1.16 -4.89
CA GLU A 142 -13.36 -0.55 -4.11
C GLU A 142 -14.68 -1.12 -4.65
N PHE A 143 -15.83 -0.70 -4.12
CA PHE A 143 -17.12 -1.31 -4.50
C PHE A 143 -17.42 -1.21 -6.00
N ASP A 144 -17.20 -0.03 -6.59
CA ASP A 144 -17.48 0.28 -7.99
C ASP A 144 -16.23 0.68 -8.79
N TYR A 145 -15.06 0.66 -8.17
CA TYR A 145 -13.79 1.05 -8.77
C TYR A 145 -12.73 -0.06 -8.72
N ALA A 146 -12.00 -0.21 -9.82
CA ALA A 146 -10.82 -1.06 -9.90
C ALA A 146 -9.69 -0.34 -10.63
N SER A 147 -8.47 -0.42 -10.09
CA SER A 147 -7.27 0.15 -10.71
C SER A 147 -6.14 -0.88 -10.75
N TYR A 148 -5.41 -0.87 -11.86
CA TYR A 148 -4.23 -1.70 -12.07
C TYR A 148 -3.03 -0.81 -12.36
N GLY A 149 -2.04 -0.86 -11.47
CA GLY A 149 -0.81 -0.08 -11.55
C GLY A 149 0.39 -0.93 -11.93
N ALA A 150 1.30 -0.36 -12.71
CA ALA A 150 2.62 -0.92 -12.96
C ALA A 150 3.67 0.19 -12.94
N ASN A 151 4.86 -0.13 -12.45
CA ASN A 151 5.98 0.78 -12.44
C ASN A 151 7.32 0.11 -12.73
N ILE A 152 8.22 0.89 -13.31
CA ILE A 152 9.63 0.56 -13.50
C ILE A 152 10.48 1.76 -13.07
N GLY A 153 11.70 1.51 -12.65
CA GLY A 153 12.60 2.59 -12.26
C GLY A 153 14.06 2.20 -12.30
N PHE A 154 14.89 3.23 -12.35
CA PHE A 154 16.34 3.14 -12.28
C PHE A 154 16.85 4.22 -11.32
N SER A 155 17.84 3.85 -10.53
CA SER A 155 18.51 4.75 -9.60
C SER A 155 20.02 4.58 -9.67
N GLN A 156 20.75 5.69 -9.53
CA GLN A 156 22.20 5.76 -9.55
C GLN A 156 22.69 6.63 -8.40
N LYS A 157 23.53 6.05 -7.55
CA LYS A 157 24.27 6.79 -6.51
C LYS A 157 25.40 7.60 -7.12
N THR A 158 25.69 8.76 -6.54
CA THR A 158 26.86 9.58 -6.89
C THR A 158 28.16 8.82 -6.61
N ALA A 159 29.26 9.22 -7.24
CA ALA A 159 30.56 8.53 -7.07
C ALA A 159 31.03 8.47 -5.60
N ASN A 160 30.75 9.51 -4.82
CA ASN A 160 31.02 9.57 -3.39
C ASN A 160 29.95 8.89 -2.51
N ARG A 161 28.90 8.33 -3.13
CA ARG A 161 27.74 7.68 -2.47
C ARG A 161 26.98 8.57 -1.49
N MET A 162 27.10 9.89 -1.62
CA MET A 162 26.39 10.87 -0.77
C MET A 162 25.08 11.37 -1.37
N GLY A 163 24.79 11.04 -2.63
CA GLY A 163 23.54 11.38 -3.30
C GLY A 163 23.05 10.24 -4.17
N GLU A 164 21.80 10.33 -4.58
CA GLU A 164 21.15 9.35 -5.45
C GLU A 164 20.24 10.07 -6.44
N PHE A 165 20.33 9.71 -7.72
CA PHE A 165 19.42 10.15 -8.75
C PHE A 165 18.49 8.99 -9.13
N THR A 166 17.18 9.23 -9.11
CA THR A 166 16.17 8.21 -9.40
C THR A 166 15.22 8.68 -10.49
N ALA A 167 15.05 7.85 -11.51
CA ALA A 167 14.02 7.98 -12.54
C ALA A 167 13.01 6.84 -12.37
N LYS A 168 11.72 7.18 -12.27
CA LYS A 168 10.62 6.21 -12.12
C LYS A 168 9.52 6.51 -13.12
N PHE A 169 9.08 5.49 -13.84
CA PHE A 169 7.92 5.54 -14.73
C PHE A 169 6.80 4.68 -14.14
N GLN A 170 5.58 5.22 -14.14
CA GLN A 170 4.42 4.59 -13.52
C GLN A 170 3.20 4.79 -14.43
N ALA A 171 2.38 3.76 -14.56
CA ALA A 171 1.12 3.81 -15.29
C ALA A 171 0.01 3.18 -14.44
N TYR A 172 -1.20 3.73 -14.53
CA TYR A 172 -2.39 3.25 -13.85
C TYR A 172 -3.51 3.12 -14.88
N LEU A 173 -4.21 1.99 -14.84
CA LEU A 173 -5.35 1.69 -15.70
C LEU A 173 -6.58 1.56 -14.80
N ASP A 174 -7.43 2.58 -14.87
CA ASP A 174 -8.56 2.74 -13.96
C ASP A 174 -9.87 2.37 -14.65
N GLN A 175 -10.74 1.68 -13.92
CA GLN A 175 -12.06 1.24 -14.37
C GLN A 175 -13.09 1.62 -13.31
N VAL A 176 -14.00 2.51 -13.68
CA VAL A 176 -15.17 2.90 -12.87
C VAL A 176 -16.40 2.20 -13.44
N LYS A 177 -17.18 1.53 -12.59
CA LYS A 177 -18.47 0.97 -12.95
C LYS A 177 -19.56 1.99 -12.66
N LEU A 178 -20.28 2.41 -13.69
CA LEU A 178 -21.46 3.25 -13.51
C LEU A 178 -22.63 2.39 -13.02
N ILE A 179 -23.10 2.66 -11.81
CA ILE A 179 -24.28 2.02 -11.25
C ILE A 179 -25.51 2.83 -11.65
N ALA A 180 -26.25 2.34 -12.65
CA ALA A 180 -27.51 2.96 -13.04
C ALA A 180 -28.62 2.68 -12.01
N PRO A 181 -29.60 3.59 -11.85
CA PRO A 181 -30.85 3.30 -11.13
C PRO A 181 -31.49 2.03 -11.69
N ILE A 182 -32.02 1.19 -10.81
CA ILE A 182 -32.93 0.10 -11.23
C ILE A 182 -34.33 0.73 -11.16
N GLU A 183 -35.03 0.78 -12.29
CA GLU A 183 -36.47 1.09 -12.33
C GLU A 183 -37.31 -0.08 -11.82
#